data_AF-A0A258KZ07-F1
#
_entry.id   AF-A0A258KZ07-F1
#
_cell.length_a   1.000
_cell.length_b   1.000
_cell.length_c   1.000
_cell.angle_alpha   90.00
_cell.angle_beta   90.00
_cell.angle_gamma   90.00
#
_symmetry.space_group_name_H-M   'P 1'
#
loop_
_entity.id
_entity.type
_entity.pdbx_description
1 polymer ?
#
loop_
_entity_poly.entity_id
_entity_poly.type
_entity_poly.pdbx_seq_one_letter_code
_entity_poly.pdbx_strand_id
1 'polypeptide(L)' 'AGLVERASGDLDGRRKPAVLTAQGVAFEARTAERLRTLLAKAYRTGGLDGVAGTRRILAALAGPRQGVGPTRRVVA' A
#
# COMPACT_ATOMS: atom_id res chain seq x y z
N ALA A 1 4.23 -10.48 -16.91
CA ALA A 1 5.25 -9.42 -16.74
C ALA A 1 6.48 -9.84 -15.91
N GLY A 2 6.57 -11.03 -15.31
CA GLY A 2 7.82 -11.47 -14.64
C GLY A 2 8.26 -10.65 -13.42
N LEU A 3 7.44 -9.72 -12.93
CA LEU A 3 7.77 -8.81 -11.83
C LEU A 3 7.54 -9.43 -10.44
N VAL A 4 6.76 -10.51 -10.38
CA VAL A 4 6.33 -11.16 -9.15
C VAL A 4 6.43 -12.66 -9.35
N GLU A 5 6.87 -13.35 -8.30
CA GLU A 5 6.85 -14.81 -8.20
C GLU A 5 6.14 -15.26 -6.92
N ARG A 6 5.78 -16.54 -6.86
CA ARG A 6 5.16 -17.14 -5.67
C ARG A 6 6.26 -17.76 -4.82
N ALA A 7 6.42 -17.30 -3.59
CA ALA A 7 7.27 -17.95 -2.60
C ALA A 7 6.47 -18.98 -1.79
N SER A 8 7.16 -19.91 -1.13
CA SER A 8 6.57 -20.74 -0.07
C SER A 8 6.46 -19.92 1.22
N GLY A 9 5.34 -20.04 1.94
CA GLY A 9 5.21 -19.37 3.23
C GLY A 9 6.04 -20.05 4.33
N ASP A 10 6.93 -19.30 4.97
CA ASP A 10 7.83 -19.81 6.02
C ASP A 10 7.10 -20.36 7.26
N LEU A 11 5.90 -19.82 7.56
CA LEU A 11 5.08 -20.22 8.71
C LEU A 11 4.00 -21.26 8.36
N ASP A 12 3.69 -21.42 7.07
CA ASP A 12 2.65 -22.31 6.56
C ASP A 12 2.87 -22.53 5.06
N GLY A 13 3.30 -23.73 4.69
CA GLY A 13 3.61 -24.10 3.30
C GLY A 13 2.39 -24.07 2.36
N ARG A 14 1.17 -23.93 2.89
CA ARG A 14 -0.04 -23.70 2.08
C ARG A 14 -0.13 -22.25 1.62
N ARG A 15 0.53 -21.32 2.32
CA ARG A 15 0.60 -19.92 1.90
C ARG A 15 1.51 -19.81 0.69
N LYS A 16 1.03 -19.06 -0.30
CA LYS A 16 1.77 -18.73 -1.52
C LYS A 16 1.94 -17.21 -1.60
N PRO A 17 2.74 -16.59 -0.71
CA PRO A 17 2.99 -15.16 -0.77
C PRO A 17 3.57 -14.75 -2.13
N ALA A 18 3.15 -13.59 -2.60
CA ALA A 18 3.74 -12.93 -3.75
C ALA A 18 5.00 -12.19 -3.30
N VAL A 19 6.13 -12.43 -3.97
CA VAL A 19 7.39 -11.71 -3.75
C VAL A 19 7.85 -11.06 -5.05
N LEU A 20 8.44 -9.88 -4.96
CA LEU A 20 8.97 -9.19 -6.13
C LEU A 20 10.21 -9.91 -6.62
N THR A 21 10.31 -10.13 -7.94
CA THR A 21 11.57 -10.54 -8.56
C THR A 21 12.54 -9.36 -8.58
N ALA A 22 13.82 -9.59 -8.92
CA ALA A 22 14.78 -8.50 -9.09
C ALA A 22 14.29 -7.44 -10.11
N GLN A 23 13.62 -7.89 -11.18
CA GLN A 23 12.98 -6.98 -12.15
C GLN A 23 11.80 -6.22 -11.54
N GLY A 24 11.00 -6.90 -10.70
CA GLY A 24 9.94 -6.29 -9.92
C GLY A 24 10.43 -5.16 -9.01
N VAL A 25 11.50 -5.39 -8.27
CA VAL A 25 12.12 -4.39 -7.38
C VAL A 25 12.61 -3.19 -8.19
N ALA A 26 13.30 -3.42 -9.31
CA ALA A 26 13.77 -2.33 -10.16
C ALA A 26 12.61 -1.52 -10.76
N PHE A 27 11.52 -2.18 -11.14
CA PHE A 27 10.31 -1.53 -11.62
C PHE A 27 9.62 -0.70 -10.52
N GLU A 28 9.49 -1.27 -9.33
CA GLU A 28 8.91 -0.60 -8.16
C GLU A 28 9.70 0.67 -7.83
N ALA A 29 11.03 0.61 -7.79
CA ALA A 29 11.88 1.77 -7.50
C ALA A 29 11.62 2.94 -8.47
N ARG A 30 11.59 2.68 -9.79
CA ARG A 30 11.31 3.71 -10.79
C ARG A 30 9.90 4.28 -10.69
N THR A 31 8.92 3.40 -10.45
CA THR A 31 7.51 3.80 -10.35
C THR A 31 7.25 4.60 -9.08
N ALA A 32 7.80 4.16 -7.94
CA ALA A 32 7.70 4.84 -6.67
C ALA A 32 8.26 6.25 -6.75
N GLU A 33 9.41 6.44 -7.42
CA GLU A 33 10.01 7.76 -7.56
C GLU A 33 9.15 8.72 -8.38
N ARG A 34 8.59 8.23 -9.50
CA ARG A 34 7.63 8.99 -10.29
C ARG A 34 6.38 9.36 -9.47
N LEU A 35 5.85 8.42 -8.69
CA LEU A 35 4.66 8.65 -7.85
C LEU A 35 4.94 9.68 -6.75
N ARG A 36 6.12 9.63 -6.11
CA ARG A 36 6.54 10.64 -5.13
C ARG A 36 6.56 12.05 -5.73
N THR A 37 7.10 12.19 -6.95
CA THR A 37 7.13 13.47 -7.65
C THR A 37 5.71 14.00 -7.93
N LEU A 38 4.80 13.14 -8.38
CA LEU A 38 3.41 13.52 -8.64
C LEU A 38 2.68 13.92 -7.35
N LEU A 39 2.87 13.16 -6.26
CA LEU A 39 2.31 13.48 -4.96
C LEU A 39 2.83 14.80 -4.42
N ALA A 40 4.14 15.05 -4.51
CA ALA A 40 4.74 16.30 -4.09
C ALA A 40 4.17 17.51 -4.85
N LYS A 41 3.95 17.37 -6.16
CA LYS A 41 3.27 18.40 -6.97
C LYS A 41 1.84 18.63 -6.48
N ALA A 42 1.05 17.56 -6.32
CA ALA A 42 -0.34 17.67 -5.87
C ALA A 42 -0.46 18.33 -4.49
N TYR A 43 0.43 17.98 -3.55
CA TYR A 43 0.43 18.53 -2.20
C TYR A 43 0.81 20.02 -2.19
N ARG A 44 1.77 20.43 -3.03
CA ARG A 44 2.09 21.85 -3.20
C ARG A 44 0.93 22.65 -3.80
N THR A 45 0.19 22.07 -4.74
CA THR A 45 -1.00 22.72 -5.31
C THR A 45 -2.14 22.84 -4.30
N GLY A 46 -2.37 21.82 -3.47
CA GLY A 46 -3.47 21.80 -2.50
C GLY A 46 -3.19 22.50 -1.17
N GLY A 47 -1.93 22.77 -0.83
CA GLY A 47 -1.54 23.29 0.48
C GLY A 47 -1.71 22.28 1.62
N LEU A 48 -1.17 22.57 2.79
CA LEU A 48 -1.18 21.65 3.95
C LEU A 48 -2.60 21.29 4.41
N ASP A 49 -3.51 22.27 4.41
CA ASP A 49 -4.89 22.05 4.84
C ASP A 49 -5.69 21.22 3.83
N GLY A 50 -5.47 21.43 2.53
CA GLY A 50 -6.11 20.65 1.47
C GLY A 50 -5.74 19.17 1.54
N VAL A 51 -4.47 18.86 1.78
CA VAL A 51 -3.98 17.49 1.96
C VAL A 51 -4.63 16.81 3.16
N ALA A 52 -4.72 17.50 4.29
CA ALA A 52 -5.36 16.97 5.49
C ALA A 52 -6.86 16.69 5.26
N GLY A 53 -7.56 17.58 4.57
CA GLY A 53 -8.96 17.42 4.17
C GLY A 53 -9.16 16.20 3.26
N THR A 54 -8.36 16.06 2.20
CA THR A 54 -8.42 14.91 1.29
C THR A 54 -8.20 13.60 2.04
N ARG A 55 -7.23 13.54 2.97
CA ARG A 55 -6.99 12.33 3.78
C ARG A 55 -8.21 11.93 4.61
N ARG A 56 -8.94 12.90 5.19
CA ARG A 56 -10.17 12.62 5.96
C ARG A 56 -11.28 12.08 5.06
N ILE A 57 -11.47 12.67 3.88
CA ILE A 57 -12.47 12.21 2.90
C ILE A 57 -12.16 10.79 2.45
N LEU A 58 -10.91 10.51 2.05
CA LEU A 58 -10.50 9.17 1.62
C LEU A 58 -10.64 8.14 2.75
N ALA A 59 -10.32 8.51 3.99
CA ALA A 59 -10.51 7.63 5.15
C ALA A 59 -11.99 7.33 5.40
N ALA A 60 -12.87 8.33 5.26
CA ALA A 60 -14.32 8.12 5.39
C ALA A 60 -14.86 7.21 4.28
N LEU A 61 -14.36 7.36 3.04
CA LEU A 61 -14.75 6.52 1.90
C LEU A 61 -14.27 5.06 2.03
N ALA A 62 -13.05 4.84 2.55
CA ALA A 62 -12.49 3.50 2.71
C ALA A 62 -13.28 2.62 3.70
N GLY A 63 -14.04 3.24 4.61
CA GLY A 63 -14.83 2.55 5.62
C GLY A 63 -13.99 1.76 6.64
N PRO A 64 -14.64 0.94 7.48
CA PRO A 64 -13.95 0.06 8.42
C PRO A 64 -13.06 -0.94 7.69
N ARG A 65 -11.92 -1.33 8.29
CA ARG A 65 -11.01 -2.34 7.72
C ARG A 65 -11.78 -3.63 7.41
N GLN A 66 -11.93 -3.93 6.13
CA GLN A 66 -12.47 -5.22 5.69
C GLN A 66 -11.37 -6.28 5.79
N GLY A 67 -11.43 -7.11 6.84
CA GLY A 67 -10.96 -8.50 6.80
C GLY A 67 -9.50 -8.80 6.43
N VAL A 68 -8.50 -8.05 6.91
CA VAL A 68 -7.09 -8.50 6.85
C VAL A 68 -6.37 -8.24 8.18
N GLY A 69 -6.07 -9.33 8.91
CA GLY A 69 -5.41 -9.37 10.22
C GLY A 69 -6.32 -9.89 11.35
N PRO A 70 -5.77 -10.43 12.46
CA PRO A 70 -6.56 -10.93 13.57
C PRO A 70 -7.45 -9.81 14.14
N THR A 71 -8.74 -10.11 14.32
CA THR A 71 -9.72 -9.20 14.92
C THR A 71 -9.19 -8.73 16.27
N ARG A 72 -9.02 -7.42 16.46
CA ARG A 72 -8.73 -6.86 17.78
C ARG A 72 -9.92 -7.21 18.67
N ARG A 73 -9.78 -8.20 19.56
CA ARG A 73 -10.73 -8.40 20.65
C ARG A 73 -10.66 -7.15 21.52
N VAL A 74 -11.72 -6.35 21.48
CA VAL A 74 -12.00 -5.42 22.57
C VAL A 74 -12.45 -6.31 23.72
N VAL A 75 -11.58 -6.47 24.72
CA VAL A 75 -11.98 -7.05 26.00
C VAL A 75 -12.79 -5.97 26.69
N ALA A 76 -14.07 -6.26 26.94
CA ALA A 76 -14.96 -5.44 27.73
C ALA A 76 -14.59 -5.50 29.21
#